data_AF-A0A954WZA6-F1
#
_entry.id   AF-A0A954WZA6-F1
#
_cell.length_a   1.000
_cell.length_b   1.000
_cell.length_c   1.000
_cell.angle_alpha   90.00
_cell.angle_beta   90.00
_cell.angle_gamma   90.00
#
_symmetry.space_group_name_H-M   'P 1'
#
loop_
_entity.id
_entity.type
_entity.pdbx_description
1 polymer ?
#
loop_
_entity_poly.entity_id
_entity_poly.type
_entity_poly.pdbx_seq_one_letter_code
_entity_poly.pdbx_strand_id
1 'polypeptide(L)'
;MISSITIPARCGAIVLATLFVRLAVADEPASAPPTTADSPADASAPQAVLQRLAASIEQPREALELVGQLPRELTAADRARLRMADAAIGNRRGDGFAELSREMLLALARQADEQSLAYLHEVFESLAERRGDAAEAIANYAMAERRRAADWRLLVRALPLLESGQATTVLTALRKFPERGTKPQWQREVILAGLRTDETGQVAAAELLSYWTGLKSPPAAKSPSPGSIADWQ
;
A
#
# COMPACT_ATOMS: atom_id res chain seq x y z
N MET A 1 -34.69 -36.52 23.86
CA MET A 1 -34.99 -37.78 23.14
C MET A 1 -34.93 -37.47 21.66
N ILE A 2 -34.20 -38.30 20.92
CA ILE A 2 -33.65 -38.05 19.58
C ILE A 2 -34.74 -38.23 18.53
N SER A 3 -35.00 -37.21 17.70
CA SER A 3 -35.83 -37.33 16.51
C SER A 3 -34.94 -37.47 15.29
N SER A 4 -34.88 -38.69 14.75
CA SER A 4 -34.27 -39.01 13.47
C SER A 4 -35.14 -38.48 12.32
N ILE A 5 -34.55 -37.70 11.42
CA ILE A 5 -35.17 -37.27 10.17
C ILE A 5 -34.64 -38.14 9.04
N THR A 6 -35.58 -38.81 8.38
CA THR A 6 -35.43 -39.71 7.24
C THR A 6 -35.18 -38.94 5.93
N ILE A 7 -34.18 -39.36 5.17
CA ILE A 7 -33.91 -38.92 3.79
C ILE A 7 -34.52 -39.94 2.82
N PRO A 8 -35.28 -39.55 1.79
CA PRO A 8 -35.53 -40.41 0.64
C PRO A 8 -34.63 -40.02 -0.54
N ALA A 9 -33.84 -40.99 -1.00
CA ALA A 9 -33.22 -41.00 -2.32
C ALA A 9 -34.25 -41.43 -3.38
N ARG A 10 -34.27 -40.77 -4.54
CA ARG A 10 -34.87 -41.33 -5.76
C ARG A 10 -34.06 -40.98 -7.00
N CYS A 11 -33.59 -42.05 -7.65
CA CYS A 11 -33.05 -42.12 -9.00
C CYS A 11 -34.09 -41.70 -10.06
N GLY A 12 -33.58 -41.26 -11.21
CA GLY A 12 -34.32 -41.22 -12.47
C GLY A 12 -33.37 -40.85 -13.60
N ALA A 13 -33.12 -41.81 -14.49
CA ALA A 13 -32.17 -41.71 -15.59
C ALA A 13 -32.88 -41.95 -16.93
N ILE A 14 -32.17 -41.59 -18.00
CA ILE A 14 -32.22 -42.12 -19.39
C ILE A 14 -33.41 -41.69 -20.30
N VAL A 15 -33.13 -41.12 -21.48
CA VAL A 15 -33.16 -41.76 -22.83
C VAL A 15 -33.27 -40.71 -23.97
N LEU A 16 -32.42 -40.97 -24.98
CA LEU A 16 -32.30 -40.43 -26.34
C LEU A 16 -33.61 -40.33 -27.15
N ALA A 17 -33.62 -39.42 -28.14
CA ALA A 17 -34.18 -39.74 -29.46
C ALA A 17 -33.50 -38.95 -30.59
N THR A 18 -33.18 -39.68 -31.64
CA THR A 18 -32.42 -39.37 -32.86
C THR A 18 -33.39 -39.10 -34.02
N LEU A 19 -33.11 -38.15 -34.95
CA LEU A 19 -33.06 -38.38 -36.42
C LEU A 19 -32.88 -37.09 -37.27
N PHE A 20 -31.82 -37.10 -38.09
CA PHE A 20 -31.67 -36.74 -39.53
C PHE A 20 -32.51 -35.64 -40.21
N VAL A 21 -31.84 -34.75 -40.98
CA VAL A 21 -31.86 -34.68 -42.47
C VAL A 21 -30.82 -33.63 -42.96
N ARG A 22 -30.42 -33.78 -44.23
CA ARG A 22 -29.19 -33.42 -44.98
C ARG A 22 -29.18 -32.05 -45.69
N LEU A 23 -27.96 -31.62 -46.08
CA LEU A 23 -27.51 -30.74 -47.19
C LEU A 23 -27.76 -29.22 -47.11
N ALA A 24 -26.68 -28.42 -47.09
CA ALA A 24 -26.08 -27.77 -48.27
C ALA A 24 -24.87 -26.89 -47.88
N VAL A 25 -23.89 -26.84 -48.77
CA VAL A 25 -22.63 -26.09 -48.72
C VAL A 25 -22.86 -24.59 -48.86
N ALA A 26 -22.24 -23.78 -48.00
CA ALA A 26 -21.77 -22.44 -48.34
C ALA A 26 -20.54 -22.10 -47.48
N ASP A 27 -19.55 -21.58 -48.19
CA ASP A 27 -18.20 -21.21 -47.79
C ASP A 27 -18.22 -19.92 -46.95
N GLU A 28 -17.63 -19.92 -45.75
CA GLU A 28 -17.35 -18.69 -45.01
C GLU A 28 -16.18 -18.93 -44.04
N PRO A 29 -14.97 -18.39 -44.29
CA PRO A 29 -13.88 -18.49 -43.33
C PRO A 29 -14.18 -17.57 -42.13
N ALA A 30 -14.33 -18.19 -40.96
CA ALA A 30 -14.45 -17.53 -39.68
C ALA A 30 -13.29 -16.55 -39.45
N SER A 31 -13.62 -15.26 -39.46
CA SER A 31 -12.75 -14.20 -38.95
C SER A 31 -12.61 -14.40 -37.44
N ALA A 32 -11.41 -14.79 -37.00
CA ALA A 32 -11.01 -14.75 -35.60
C ALA A 32 -11.08 -13.29 -35.10
N PRO A 33 -11.51 -13.03 -33.85
CA PRO A 33 -11.44 -11.70 -33.28
C PRO A 33 -9.97 -11.24 -33.23
N PRO A 34 -9.67 -9.95 -33.45
CA PRO A 34 -8.31 -9.47 -33.27
C PRO A 34 -7.92 -9.64 -31.80
N THR A 35 -7.00 -10.57 -31.55
CA THR A 35 -6.10 -10.50 -30.41
C THR A 35 -5.39 -9.16 -30.51
N THR A 36 -5.82 -8.19 -29.72
CA THR A 36 -5.01 -7.03 -29.37
C THR A 36 -3.85 -7.57 -28.53
N ALA A 37 -2.82 -8.04 -29.22
CA ALA A 37 -1.52 -8.21 -28.62
C ALA A 37 -1.02 -6.79 -28.31
N ASP A 38 -0.95 -6.45 -27.02
CA ASP A 38 -0.15 -5.34 -26.55
C ASP A 38 1.26 -5.47 -27.17
N SER A 39 1.64 -4.44 -27.92
CA SER A 39 2.90 -4.39 -28.62
C SER A 39 4.07 -4.28 -27.62
N PRO A 40 5.14 -5.08 -27.71
CA PRO A 40 6.23 -5.11 -26.73
C PRO A 40 7.23 -3.93 -26.83
N ALA A 41 6.99 -2.94 -27.69
CA ALA A 41 7.96 -1.86 -27.93
C ALA A 41 8.07 -0.86 -26.75
N ASP A 42 6.96 -0.53 -26.10
CA ASP A 42 6.93 0.44 -25.00
C ASP A 42 7.37 -0.17 -23.64
N ALA A 43 7.37 -1.50 -23.52
CA ALA A 43 7.81 -2.22 -22.33
C ALA A 43 9.34 -2.20 -22.11
N SER A 44 10.11 -1.80 -23.13
CA SER A 44 11.57 -1.88 -23.12
C SER A 44 12.25 -0.78 -22.28
N ALA A 45 11.66 0.43 -22.23
CA ALA A 45 12.26 1.56 -21.53
C ALA A 45 12.24 1.40 -19.99
N PRO A 46 11.12 1.02 -19.35
CA PRO A 46 11.10 0.75 -17.90
C PRO A 46 12.04 -0.39 -17.52
N GLN A 47 12.09 -1.43 -18.36
CA GLN A 47 12.96 -2.57 -18.16
C GLN A 47 14.44 -2.18 -18.18
N ALA A 48 14.84 -1.30 -19.10
CA ALA A 48 16.21 -0.80 -19.18
C ALA A 48 16.60 0.03 -17.94
N VAL A 49 15.69 0.87 -17.43
CA VAL A 49 15.91 1.63 -16.19
C VAL A 49 16.10 0.67 -15.00
N LEU A 50 15.27 -0.36 -14.87
CA LEU A 50 15.36 -1.33 -13.77
C LEU A 50 16.61 -2.21 -13.85
N GLN A 51 17.07 -2.55 -15.05
CA GLN A 51 18.33 -3.26 -15.23
C GLN A 51 19.52 -2.41 -14.79
N ARG A 52 19.53 -1.12 -15.15
CA ARG A 52 20.54 -0.16 -14.68
C ARG A 52 20.46 0.03 -13.18
N LEU A 53 19.25 0.14 -12.61
CA LEU A 53 19.05 0.27 -11.17
C LEU A 53 19.66 -0.90 -10.41
N ALA A 54 19.43 -2.13 -10.88
CA ALA A 54 20.01 -3.32 -10.28
C ALA A 54 21.56 -3.33 -10.37
N ALA A 55 22.13 -2.80 -11.46
CA ALA A 55 23.58 -2.70 -11.64
C ALA A 55 24.23 -1.60 -10.78
N SER A 56 23.51 -0.49 -10.54
CA SER A 56 24.01 0.69 -9.83
C SER A 56 23.63 0.72 -8.34
N ILE A 57 23.15 -0.40 -7.77
CA ILE A 57 22.61 -0.41 -6.39
C ILE A 57 23.66 -0.11 -5.32
N GLU A 58 24.93 -0.37 -5.61
CA GLU A 58 26.07 -0.01 -4.75
C GLU A 58 26.38 1.50 -4.75
N GLN A 59 25.78 2.24 -5.68
CA GLN A 59 25.97 3.68 -5.89
C GLN A 59 24.64 4.40 -5.63
N PRO A 60 24.28 4.64 -4.36
CA PRO A 60 22.91 5.02 -3.99
C PRO A 60 22.42 6.31 -4.65
N ARG A 61 23.30 7.29 -4.90
CA ARG A 61 22.93 8.52 -5.62
C ARG A 61 22.53 8.25 -7.07
N GLU A 62 23.27 7.39 -7.78
CA GLU A 62 22.94 7.03 -9.15
C GLU A 62 21.66 6.18 -9.21
N ALA A 63 21.53 5.22 -8.30
CA ALA A 63 20.32 4.42 -8.16
C ALA A 63 19.09 5.29 -7.87
N LEU A 64 19.23 6.32 -7.04
CA LEU A 64 18.13 7.24 -6.70
C LEU A 64 17.62 8.01 -7.94
N GLU A 65 18.54 8.52 -8.76
CA GLU A 65 18.19 9.16 -10.04
C GLU A 65 17.42 8.21 -10.97
N LEU A 66 17.79 6.92 -10.99
CA LEU A 66 17.10 5.90 -11.78
C LEU A 66 15.69 5.59 -11.23
N VAL A 67 15.52 5.56 -9.90
CA VAL A 67 14.18 5.43 -9.27
C VAL A 67 13.29 6.60 -9.68
N GLY A 68 13.83 7.83 -9.74
CA GLY A 68 13.12 9.02 -10.22
C GLY A 68 12.66 8.95 -11.68
N GLN A 69 13.27 8.09 -12.49
CA GLN A 69 12.93 7.88 -13.90
C GLN A 69 11.90 6.76 -14.13
N LEU A 70 11.51 6.03 -13.09
CA LEU A 70 10.52 4.96 -13.23
C LEU A 70 9.18 5.54 -13.67
N PRO A 71 8.49 4.90 -14.64
CA PRO A 71 7.16 5.32 -15.03
C PRO A 71 6.17 5.18 -13.86
N ARG A 72 5.04 5.88 -13.96
CA ARG A 72 4.00 5.79 -12.93
C ARG A 72 3.42 4.39 -12.81
N GLU A 73 3.25 3.70 -13.94
CA GLU A 73 2.71 2.35 -14.02
C GLU A 73 3.83 1.39 -14.42
N LEU A 74 4.04 0.36 -13.59
CA LEU A 74 5.03 -0.69 -13.81
C LEU A 74 4.31 -2.00 -14.13
N THR A 75 4.88 -2.79 -15.04
CA THR A 75 4.39 -4.15 -15.30
C THR A 75 4.61 -5.06 -14.09
N ALA A 76 3.94 -6.23 -14.04
CA ALA A 76 4.14 -7.17 -12.94
C ALA A 76 5.61 -7.65 -12.82
N ALA A 77 6.29 -7.81 -13.96
CA ALA A 77 7.71 -8.18 -13.99
C ALA A 77 8.60 -7.04 -13.46
N ASP A 78 8.29 -5.80 -13.79
CA ASP A 78 9.03 -4.62 -13.33
C ASP A 78 8.90 -4.42 -11.83
N ARG A 79 7.69 -4.60 -11.27
CA ARG A 79 7.45 -4.55 -9.83
C ARG A 79 8.21 -5.63 -9.08
N ALA A 80 8.25 -6.85 -9.63
CA ALA A 80 9.04 -7.93 -9.06
C ALA A 80 10.54 -7.59 -9.03
N ARG A 81 11.07 -7.00 -10.11
CA ARG A 81 12.48 -6.55 -10.16
C ARG A 81 12.76 -5.43 -9.17
N LEU A 82 11.85 -4.46 -9.04
CA LEU A 82 12.00 -3.38 -8.06
C LEU A 82 12.02 -3.91 -6.62
N ARG A 83 11.17 -4.89 -6.28
CA ARG A 83 11.23 -5.57 -4.98
C ARG A 83 12.54 -6.30 -4.76
N MET A 84 13.04 -7.02 -5.78
CA MET A 84 14.32 -7.71 -5.68
C MET A 84 15.49 -6.74 -5.49
N ALA A 85 15.47 -5.61 -6.18
CA ALA A 85 16.46 -4.56 -6.01
C ALA A 85 16.40 -4.00 -4.58
N ASP A 86 15.21 -3.66 -4.08
CA ASP A 86 15.05 -3.14 -2.71
C ASP A 86 15.54 -4.16 -1.67
N ALA A 87 15.19 -5.44 -1.84
CA ALA A 87 15.63 -6.51 -0.96
C ALA A 87 17.16 -6.68 -0.96
N ALA A 88 17.82 -6.44 -2.10
CA ALA A 88 19.28 -6.49 -2.21
C ALA A 88 19.97 -5.36 -1.42
N ILE A 89 19.29 -4.23 -1.17
CA ILE A 89 19.80 -3.19 -0.26
C ILE A 89 19.85 -3.74 1.17
N GLY A 90 18.81 -4.47 1.59
CA GLY A 90 18.70 -5.05 2.92
C GLY A 90 18.73 -3.98 4.02
N ASN A 91 19.56 -4.18 5.05
CA ASN A 91 19.74 -3.24 6.17
C ASN A 91 20.95 -2.30 5.98
N ARG A 92 21.48 -2.15 4.75
CA ARG A 92 22.62 -1.26 4.52
C ARG A 92 22.26 0.18 4.90
N ARG A 93 23.19 0.81 5.61
CA ARG A 93 23.12 2.21 6.08
C ARG A 93 24.37 2.95 5.63
N GLY A 94 24.24 4.25 5.40
CA GLY A 94 25.31 5.11 4.89
C GLY A 94 24.80 6.05 3.80
N ASP A 95 25.72 6.83 3.23
CA ASP A 95 25.49 7.94 2.30
C ASP A 95 24.45 7.61 1.20
N GLY A 96 23.18 7.97 1.42
CA GLY A 96 22.10 7.86 0.43
C GLY A 96 21.31 6.54 0.40
N PHE A 97 21.74 5.47 1.09
CA PHE A 97 21.01 4.19 1.06
C PHE A 97 19.64 4.26 1.74
N ALA A 98 19.50 5.05 2.80
CA ALA A 98 18.21 5.25 3.47
C ALA A 98 17.20 5.95 2.55
N GLU A 99 17.64 6.98 1.84
CA GLU A 99 16.82 7.72 0.87
C GLU A 99 16.43 6.84 -0.32
N LEU A 100 17.39 6.10 -0.89
CA LEU A 100 17.12 5.14 -1.97
C LEU A 100 16.07 4.10 -1.55
N SER A 101 16.27 3.46 -0.40
CA SER A 101 15.31 2.48 0.16
C SER A 101 13.93 3.12 0.30
N ARG A 102 13.84 4.30 0.91
CA ARG A 102 12.56 5.01 1.10
C ARG A 102 11.85 5.28 -0.23
N GLU A 103 12.56 5.79 -1.23
CA GLU A 103 11.97 6.08 -2.55
C GLU A 103 11.55 4.81 -3.31
N MET A 104 12.28 3.70 -3.16
CA MET A 104 11.87 2.41 -3.74
C MET A 104 10.59 1.87 -3.10
N LEU A 105 10.45 1.96 -1.78
CA LEU A 105 9.22 1.56 -1.07
C LEU A 105 8.04 2.46 -1.47
N LEU A 106 8.25 3.77 -1.63
CA LEU A 106 7.23 4.70 -2.12
C LEU A 106 6.81 4.39 -3.57
N ALA A 107 7.76 4.06 -4.44
CA ALA A 107 7.48 3.65 -5.81
C ALA A 107 6.67 2.35 -5.85
N LEU A 108 6.96 1.38 -4.99
CA LEU A 108 6.20 0.14 -4.84
C LEU A 108 4.78 0.37 -4.30
N ALA A 109 4.62 1.23 -3.28
CA ALA A 109 3.31 1.59 -2.72
C ALA A 109 2.37 2.21 -3.77
N ARG A 110 2.93 3.04 -4.66
CA ARG A 110 2.19 3.68 -5.76
C ARG A 110 1.56 2.70 -6.74
N GLN A 111 2.15 1.51 -6.91
CA GLN A 111 1.64 0.52 -7.85
C GLN A 111 0.33 -0.14 -7.39
N ALA A 112 -0.01 -0.03 -6.10
CA ALA A 112 -1.25 -0.53 -5.52
C ALA A 112 -1.52 -2.04 -5.76
N ASP A 113 -0.51 -2.84 -6.10
CA ASP A 113 -0.67 -4.27 -6.29
C ASP A 113 -0.41 -5.06 -5.00
N GLU A 114 -1.18 -6.15 -4.82
CA GLU A 114 -1.19 -6.93 -3.58
C GLU A 114 0.20 -7.45 -3.18
N GLN A 115 1.04 -7.82 -4.16
CA GLN A 115 2.39 -8.31 -3.89
C GLN A 115 3.33 -7.21 -3.38
N SER A 116 3.21 -5.99 -3.90
CA SER A 116 4.00 -4.86 -3.39
C SER A 116 3.53 -4.45 -2.00
N LEU A 117 2.22 -4.44 -1.75
CA LEU A 117 1.69 -4.15 -0.41
C LEU A 117 2.09 -5.21 0.61
N ALA A 118 2.05 -6.49 0.24
CA ALA A 118 2.55 -7.58 1.07
C ALA A 118 4.03 -7.41 1.40
N TYR A 119 4.84 -7.02 0.42
CA TYR A 119 6.26 -6.73 0.62
C TYR A 119 6.49 -5.56 1.60
N LEU A 120 5.72 -4.47 1.51
CA LEU A 120 5.82 -3.37 2.47
C LEU A 120 5.50 -3.81 3.91
N HIS A 121 4.48 -4.66 4.07
CA HIS A 121 4.14 -5.25 5.37
C HIS A 121 5.28 -6.14 5.90
N GLU A 122 5.88 -6.95 5.03
CA GLU A 122 7.03 -7.77 5.37
C GLU A 122 8.23 -6.92 5.82
N VAL A 123 8.56 -5.85 5.09
CA VAL A 123 9.62 -4.90 5.48
C VAL A 123 9.34 -4.31 6.85
N PHE A 124 8.11 -3.89 7.11
CA PHE A 124 7.74 -3.35 8.42
C PHE A 124 7.91 -4.37 9.56
N GLU A 125 7.43 -5.60 9.38
CA GLU A 125 7.48 -6.60 10.46
C GLU A 125 8.91 -7.13 10.67
N SER A 126 9.68 -7.33 9.59
CA SER A 126 10.99 -8.01 9.65
C SER A 126 12.20 -7.08 9.81
N LEU A 127 12.15 -5.84 9.31
CA LEU A 127 13.29 -4.92 9.27
C LEU A 127 13.04 -3.70 10.16
N ALA A 128 13.42 -3.82 11.45
CA ALA A 128 13.14 -2.80 12.47
C ALA A 128 13.59 -1.39 12.07
N GLU A 129 14.79 -1.27 11.49
CA GLU A 129 15.38 -0.02 11.05
C GLU A 129 14.64 0.61 9.84
N ARG A 130 13.85 -0.16 9.10
CA ARG A 130 13.11 0.28 7.88
C ARG A 130 11.62 0.48 8.13
N ARG A 131 11.17 0.32 9.38
CA ARG A 131 9.75 0.45 9.75
C ARG A 131 9.17 1.81 9.43
N GLY A 132 9.93 2.88 9.64
CA GLY A 132 9.50 4.24 9.33
C GLY A 132 9.19 4.40 7.83
N ASP A 133 10.13 4.01 6.99
CA ASP A 133 10.00 4.10 5.52
C ASP A 133 8.83 3.26 4.99
N ALA A 134 8.68 2.03 5.49
CA ALA A 134 7.56 1.16 5.11
C ALA A 134 6.21 1.73 5.57
N ALA A 135 6.13 2.26 6.78
CA ALA A 135 4.91 2.89 7.31
C ALA A 135 4.55 4.15 6.51
N GLU A 136 5.53 4.97 6.16
CA GLU A 136 5.34 6.14 5.30
C GLU A 136 4.82 5.74 3.90
N ALA A 137 5.39 4.70 3.30
CA ALA A 137 4.95 4.19 2.01
C ALA A 137 3.50 3.66 2.06
N ILE A 138 3.16 2.89 3.09
CA ILE A 138 1.78 2.41 3.33
C ILE A 138 0.82 3.58 3.57
N ALA A 139 1.23 4.61 4.31
CA ALA A 139 0.43 5.80 4.55
C ALA A 139 0.16 6.59 3.26
N ASN A 140 1.17 6.74 2.40
CA ASN A 140 1.00 7.36 1.07
C ASN A 140 0.02 6.57 0.20
N TYR A 141 0.14 5.24 0.17
CA TYR A 141 -0.84 4.38 -0.49
C TYR A 141 -2.25 4.59 0.06
N ALA A 142 -2.44 4.57 1.38
CA ALA A 142 -3.74 4.72 2.02
C ALA A 142 -4.40 6.10 1.76
N MET A 143 -3.61 7.14 1.48
CA MET A 143 -4.10 8.46 1.10
C MET A 143 -4.54 8.53 -0.38
N ALA A 144 -3.80 7.86 -1.27
CA ALA A 144 -4.06 7.90 -2.71
C ALA A 144 -5.16 6.93 -3.15
N GLU A 145 -5.23 5.76 -2.52
CA GLU A 145 -5.96 4.60 -3.05
C GLU A 145 -6.93 3.99 -2.03
N ARG A 146 -7.06 2.65 -2.05
CA ARG A 146 -7.88 1.88 -1.11
C ARG A 146 -7.16 1.72 0.23
N ARG A 147 -7.97 1.61 1.27
CA ARG A 147 -7.50 1.38 2.65
C ARG A 147 -7.72 -0.08 3.01
N ARG A 148 -6.71 -0.74 3.56
CA ARG A 148 -6.89 -2.07 4.16
C ARG A 148 -6.94 -1.92 5.68
N ALA A 149 -7.89 -2.60 6.33
CA ALA A 149 -7.98 -2.59 7.79
C ALA A 149 -6.66 -3.06 8.47
N ALA A 150 -5.89 -3.93 7.79
CA ALA A 150 -4.57 -4.35 8.24
C ALA A 150 -3.56 -3.20 8.33
N ASP A 151 -3.61 -2.25 7.39
CA ASP A 151 -2.70 -1.11 7.32
C ASP A 151 -2.92 -0.18 8.52
N TRP A 152 -4.18 0.02 8.94
CA TRP A 152 -4.49 0.91 10.07
C TRP A 152 -3.74 0.51 11.35
N ARG A 153 -3.79 -0.78 11.72
CA ARG A 153 -3.11 -1.28 12.93
C ARG A 153 -1.60 -1.12 12.84
N LEU A 154 -1.04 -1.33 11.66
CA LEU A 154 0.38 -1.16 11.38
C LEU A 154 0.78 0.31 11.55
N LEU A 155 0.04 1.22 10.94
CA LEU A 155 0.30 2.66 11.01
C LEU A 155 0.20 3.21 12.44
N VAL A 156 -0.78 2.76 13.24
CA VAL A 156 -0.88 3.14 14.66
C VAL A 156 0.34 2.63 15.46
N ARG A 157 0.80 1.40 15.19
CA ARG A 157 2.03 0.84 15.82
C ARG A 157 3.30 1.57 15.39
N ALA A 158 3.29 2.19 14.21
CA ALA A 158 4.44 2.89 13.67
C ALA A 158 4.67 4.25 14.35
N LEU A 159 3.62 4.94 14.82
CA LEU A 159 3.69 6.30 15.40
C LEU A 159 4.87 6.58 16.35
N PRO A 160 5.27 5.69 17.28
CA PRO A 160 6.39 5.94 18.18
C PRO A 160 7.76 5.94 17.49
N LEU A 161 7.86 5.37 16.30
CA LEU A 161 9.11 5.11 15.56
C LEU A 161 9.37 6.15 14.45
N LEU A 162 8.42 7.05 14.19
CA LEU A 162 8.47 7.94 13.03
C LEU A 162 9.23 9.22 13.34
N GLU A 163 10.09 9.59 12.40
CA GLU A 163 10.68 10.92 12.28
C GLU A 163 9.62 11.96 11.86
N SER A 164 9.90 13.25 12.06
CA SER A 164 8.91 14.33 11.95
C SER A 164 8.12 14.33 10.62
N GLY A 165 8.79 14.26 9.47
CA GLY A 165 8.12 14.23 8.16
C GLY A 165 7.26 12.98 7.94
N GLN A 166 7.76 11.82 8.39
CA GLN A 166 7.04 10.55 8.28
C GLN A 166 5.81 10.53 9.20
N ALA A 167 5.95 11.09 10.41
CA ALA A 167 4.88 11.21 11.38
C ALA A 167 3.71 12.03 10.84
N THR A 168 3.97 13.21 10.24
CA THR A 168 2.93 14.04 9.62
C THR A 168 2.15 13.28 8.55
N THR A 169 2.85 12.52 7.69
CA THR A 169 2.25 11.69 6.65
C THR A 169 1.34 10.61 7.24
N VAL A 170 1.82 9.87 8.25
CA VAL A 170 1.05 8.79 8.89
C VAL A 170 -0.14 9.33 9.68
N LEU A 171 0.01 10.42 10.42
CA LEU A 171 -1.07 11.10 11.13
C LEU A 171 -2.20 11.51 10.17
N THR A 172 -1.84 12.07 9.01
CA THR A 172 -2.78 12.47 7.97
C THR A 172 -3.50 11.26 7.37
N ALA A 173 -2.76 10.19 7.08
CA ALA A 173 -3.31 8.96 6.52
C ALA A 173 -4.29 8.26 7.48
N LEU A 174 -3.99 8.22 8.79
CA LEU A 174 -4.82 7.58 9.81
C LEU A 174 -6.24 8.16 9.88
N ARG A 175 -6.45 9.43 9.50
CA ARG A 175 -7.79 10.05 9.42
C ARG A 175 -8.66 9.50 8.30
N LYS A 176 -8.05 8.86 7.28
CA LYS A 176 -8.79 8.30 6.16
C LYS A 176 -9.46 6.98 6.52
N PHE A 177 -8.98 6.30 7.55
CA PHE A 177 -9.52 5.01 8.01
C PHE A 177 -10.79 5.19 8.84
N PRO A 178 -11.81 4.34 8.66
CA PRO A 178 -13.02 4.37 9.50
C PRO A 178 -12.74 3.97 10.95
N GLU A 179 -11.67 3.22 11.21
CA GLU A 179 -11.25 2.79 12.54
C GLU A 179 -10.79 3.98 13.41
N ARG A 180 -11.20 3.97 14.67
CA ARG A 180 -10.85 5.00 15.66
C ARG A 180 -9.95 4.46 16.75
N GLY A 181 -8.95 5.24 17.12
CA GLY A 181 -8.06 4.95 18.23
C GLY A 181 -8.69 5.31 19.58
N THR A 182 -9.56 4.45 20.11
CA THR A 182 -10.28 4.73 21.36
C THR A 182 -9.48 4.43 22.63
N LYS A 183 -8.40 3.66 22.51
CA LYS A 183 -7.54 3.33 23.66
C LYS A 183 -6.69 4.54 24.05
N PRO A 184 -6.57 4.89 25.36
CA PRO A 184 -5.76 6.02 25.82
C PRO A 184 -4.31 5.95 25.33
N GLN A 185 -3.73 4.75 25.25
CA GLN A 185 -2.39 4.53 24.73
C GLN A 185 -2.22 5.05 23.28
N TRP A 186 -3.21 4.85 22.41
CA TRP A 186 -3.12 5.26 21.01
C TRP A 186 -3.30 6.77 20.86
N GLN A 187 -4.15 7.37 21.67
CA GLN A 187 -4.30 8.83 21.72
C GLN A 187 -3.02 9.49 22.22
N ARG A 188 -2.38 8.92 23.24
CA ARG A 188 -1.07 9.35 23.72
C ARG A 188 -0.02 9.29 22.61
N GLU A 189 0.06 8.21 21.84
CA GLU A 189 1.02 8.12 20.73
C GLU A 189 0.78 9.18 19.65
N VAL A 190 -0.48 9.52 19.36
CA VAL A 190 -0.82 10.62 18.44
C VAL A 190 -0.35 11.97 18.97
N ILE A 191 -0.59 12.24 20.26
CA ILE A 191 -0.13 13.48 20.91
C ILE A 191 1.40 13.58 20.85
N LEU A 192 2.09 12.52 21.26
CA LEU A 192 3.55 12.47 21.26
C LEU A 192 4.13 12.59 19.85
N ALA A 193 3.51 11.95 18.85
CA ALA A 193 3.90 12.10 17.46
C ALA A 193 3.74 13.55 17.01
N GLY A 194 2.58 14.18 17.23
CA GLY A 194 2.33 15.57 16.87
C GLY A 194 3.32 16.55 17.54
N LEU A 195 3.67 16.33 18.80
CA LEU A 195 4.65 17.16 19.52
C LEU A 195 6.08 17.06 18.95
N ARG A 196 6.41 15.97 18.24
CA ARG A 196 7.71 15.82 17.54
C ARG A 196 7.72 16.41 16.14
N THR A 197 6.56 16.81 15.61
CA THR A 197 6.42 17.37 14.26
C THR A 197 6.43 18.89 14.23
N ASP A 198 6.52 19.44 13.02
CA ASP A 198 6.29 20.84 12.72
C ASP A 198 4.81 21.25 12.90
N GLU A 199 4.48 22.51 12.61
CA GLU A 199 3.11 23.02 12.74
C GLU A 199 2.09 22.19 11.93
N THR A 200 2.48 21.74 10.73
CA THR A 200 1.62 20.89 9.88
C THR A 200 1.28 19.57 10.56
N GLY A 201 2.28 18.90 11.14
CA GLY A 201 2.05 17.64 11.85
C GLY A 201 1.30 17.81 13.17
N GLN A 202 1.47 18.94 13.87
CA GLN A 202 0.69 19.27 15.07
C GLN A 202 -0.79 19.43 14.73
N VAL A 203 -1.10 20.14 13.65
CA VAL A 203 -2.47 20.27 13.13
C VAL A 203 -3.03 18.88 12.75
N ALA A 204 -2.26 18.08 12.02
CA ALA A 204 -2.69 16.73 11.62
C ALA A 204 -3.00 15.83 12.84
N ALA A 205 -2.19 15.91 13.91
CA ALA A 205 -2.43 15.19 15.15
C ALA A 205 -3.71 15.67 15.86
N ALA A 206 -3.91 16.98 16.00
CA ALA A 206 -5.10 17.54 16.63
C ALA A 206 -6.38 17.17 15.87
N GLU A 207 -6.34 17.20 14.54
CA GLU A 207 -7.45 16.79 13.69
C GLU A 207 -7.73 15.27 13.79
N LEU A 208 -6.68 14.44 13.91
CA LEU A 208 -6.82 13.00 14.13
C LEU A 208 -7.44 12.68 15.49
N LEU A 209 -7.01 13.35 16.55
CA LEU A 209 -7.60 13.21 17.89
C LEU A 209 -9.06 13.66 17.90
N SER A 210 -9.36 14.77 17.24
CA SER A 210 -10.74 15.23 17.10
C SER A 210 -11.61 14.20 16.37
N TYR A 211 -11.07 13.59 15.30
CA TYR A 211 -11.75 12.53 14.56
C TYR A 211 -11.99 11.27 15.41
N TRP A 212 -10.98 10.81 16.16
CA TRP A 212 -11.07 9.59 16.97
C TRP A 212 -11.97 9.74 18.20
N THR A 213 -11.93 10.90 18.86
CA THR A 213 -12.65 11.15 20.11
C THR A 213 -14.04 11.77 19.88
N GLY A 214 -14.25 12.44 18.76
CA GLY A 214 -15.43 13.26 18.51
C GLY A 214 -15.44 14.59 19.29
N LEU A 215 -14.38 14.89 20.05
CA LEU A 215 -14.21 16.15 20.76
C LEU A 215 -13.58 17.18 19.81
N LYS A 216 -14.00 18.44 19.90
CA LYS A 216 -13.23 19.55 19.32
C LYS A 216 -12.11 19.89 20.30
N SER A 217 -10.91 20.24 19.82
CA SER A 217 -9.79 20.62 20.69
C SER A 217 -10.24 21.54 21.83
N PRO A 218 -9.83 21.28 23.08
CA PRO A 218 -10.21 22.13 24.20
C PRO A 218 -9.71 23.57 23.96
N PRO A 219 -10.44 24.59 24.47
CA PRO A 219 -10.08 25.99 24.25
C PRO A 219 -8.72 26.30 24.89
N ALA A 220 -7.79 26.79 24.06
CA ALA A 220 -6.40 27.03 24.42
C ALA A 220 -6.22 27.83 25.73
N ALA A 221 -5.33 27.34 26.60
CA ALA A 221 -4.88 28.11 27.75
C ALA A 221 -3.88 29.18 27.28
N LYS A 222 -4.34 30.44 27.24
CA LYS A 222 -3.56 31.70 27.03
C LYS A 222 -2.26 31.53 26.21
N SER A 223 -2.48 31.32 24.91
CA SER A 223 -1.58 31.29 23.73
C SER A 223 -0.65 30.08 23.63
N PRO A 224 -0.94 29.11 22.74
CA PRO A 224 -0.62 29.23 21.30
C PRO A 224 -1.89 29.24 20.41
N SER A 225 -1.71 29.18 19.07
CA SER A 225 -2.78 29.26 18.06
C SER A 225 -3.98 28.34 18.34
N PRO A 226 -5.21 28.73 17.96
CA PRO A 226 -6.41 27.90 18.16
C PRO A 226 -6.24 26.51 17.56
N GLY A 227 -6.32 25.46 18.39
CA GLY A 227 -6.15 24.07 17.95
C GLY A 227 -4.76 23.48 18.19
N SER A 228 -3.99 24.03 19.13
CA SER A 228 -2.66 23.54 19.48
C SER A 228 -2.71 22.10 19.98
N ILE A 229 -1.78 21.25 19.53
CA ILE A 229 -1.64 19.87 20.04
C ILE A 229 -1.33 19.85 21.54
N ALA A 230 -0.73 20.93 22.06
CA ALA A 230 -0.42 21.07 23.49
C ALA A 230 -1.68 21.12 24.36
N ASP A 231 -2.82 21.54 23.80
CA ASP A 231 -4.10 21.59 24.52
C ASP A 231 -4.67 20.18 24.82
N TRP A 232 -4.10 19.13 24.21
CA TRP A 232 -4.50 17.73 24.42
C TRP A 232 -3.71 16.99 25.52
N GLN A 233 -2.78 17.66 26.21
CA GLN A 233 -2.11 17.13 27.40
C GLN A 233 -3.05 17.11 28.61
#